data_AF-A0AA37L6R5-F1
#
_entry.id   AF-A0AA37L6R5-F1
#
_cell.length_a   1.000
_cell.length_b   1.000
_cell.length_c   1.000
_cell.angle_alpha   90.00
_cell.angle_beta   90.00
_cell.angle_gamma   90.00
#
_symmetry.space_group_name_H-M   'P 1'
#
loop_
_entity.id
_entity.type
_entity.pdbx_description
1 polymer ?
#
loop_
_entity_poly.entity_id
_entity_poly.type
_entity_poly.pdbx_seq_one_letter_code
_entity_poly.pdbx_strand_id
1 'polypeptide(L)'
;MPSTNESSCHFIVLGAGVIGLTTALTLRAEYPASRITILAEYFPGDYHIDYCSPWAGGNWCSSANDNGLLESFDRVTFDRFREIAQNTPEAGIKSSSLRMIFDQKIEDAEILSKGTGKLWYEDLVGGTVALSKDELPDKAVFGLDVPSTFVINTQIYLQWCVPRLFSKLGRLNL
;
A
#
# COMPACT_ATOMS: atom_id res chain seq x y z
N MET A 1 21.33 25.44 -27.33
CA MET A 1 20.54 24.80 -26.25
C MET A 1 19.61 23.80 -26.92
N PRO A 2 19.80 22.48 -26.78
CA PRO A 2 18.79 21.56 -27.29
C PRO A 2 17.58 21.69 -26.37
N SER A 3 16.47 22.17 -26.92
CA SER A 3 15.15 22.06 -26.31
C SER A 3 14.85 20.56 -26.18
N THR A 4 14.88 20.03 -24.96
CA THR A 4 14.37 18.70 -24.68
C THR A 4 12.87 18.75 -24.96
N ASN A 5 12.50 18.29 -26.16
CA ASN A 5 11.13 18.02 -26.54
C ASN A 5 10.70 16.83 -25.67
N GLU A 6 10.29 17.09 -24.43
CA GLU A 6 9.61 16.07 -23.61
C GLU A 6 8.37 15.67 -24.40
N SER A 7 8.45 14.50 -25.03
CA SER A 7 7.35 13.91 -25.77
C SER A 7 6.12 13.88 -24.86
N SER A 8 5.13 14.74 -25.14
CA SER A 8 3.87 14.74 -24.41
C SER A 8 3.15 13.43 -24.71
N CYS A 9 3.33 12.45 -23.81
CA CYS A 9 2.66 11.17 -23.91
C CYS A 9 1.24 11.31 -23.34
N HIS A 10 0.31 10.53 -23.87
CA HIS A 10 -1.01 10.38 -23.27
C HIS A 10 -1.12 8.98 -22.68
N PHE A 11 -1.14 8.91 -21.35
CA PHE A 11 -1.37 7.68 -20.62
C PHE A 11 -2.85 7.48 -20.34
N ILE A 12 -3.33 6.27 -20.61
CA ILE A 12 -4.68 5.82 -20.23
C ILE A 12 -4.51 4.73 -19.19
N VAL A 13 -5.05 4.96 -18.00
CA VAL A 13 -5.10 4.00 -16.89
C VAL A 13 -6.50 3.40 -16.85
N LEU A 14 -6.59 2.07 -16.93
CA LEU A 14 -7.85 1.35 -16.87
C LEU A 14 -8.11 0.89 -15.43
N GLY A 15 -9.16 1.42 -14.81
CA GLY A 15 -9.58 1.13 -13.43
C GLY A 15 -9.18 2.21 -12.42
N ALA A 16 -10.09 2.52 -11.50
CA ALA A 16 -9.90 3.51 -10.43
C ALA A 16 -9.87 2.85 -9.03
N GLY A 17 -9.35 1.62 -8.95
CA GLY A 17 -8.96 1.00 -7.68
C GLY A 17 -7.62 1.54 -7.18
N VAL A 18 -7.17 1.06 -6.01
CA VAL A 18 -5.91 1.50 -5.40
C VAL A 18 -4.72 1.41 -6.37
N ILE A 19 -4.62 0.30 -7.13
CA ILE A 19 -3.55 0.11 -8.12
C ILE A 19 -3.61 1.14 -9.25
N GLY A 20 -4.80 1.38 -9.81
CA GLY A 20 -4.96 2.36 -10.89
C GLY A 20 -4.69 3.79 -10.43
N LEU A 21 -5.20 4.16 -9.26
CA LEU A 21 -5.01 5.49 -8.68
C LEU A 21 -3.54 5.77 -8.33
N THR A 22 -2.86 4.82 -7.67
CA THR A 22 -1.43 5.01 -7.32
C THR A 22 -0.55 4.98 -8.57
N THR A 23 -0.87 4.14 -9.56
CA THR A 23 -0.19 4.17 -10.88
C THR A 23 -0.34 5.55 -11.55
N ALA A 24 -1.56 6.10 -11.58
CA ALA A 24 -1.81 7.41 -12.17
C ALA A 24 -1.07 8.53 -11.41
N LEU A 25 -0.96 8.45 -10.08
CA LEU A 25 -0.21 9.40 -9.27
C LEU A 25 1.29 9.32 -9.55
N THR A 26 1.85 8.11 -9.66
CA THR A 26 3.25 7.90 -10.02
C THR A 26 3.53 8.45 -11.42
N LEU A 27 2.68 8.13 -12.40
CA LEU A 27 2.81 8.69 -13.76
C LEU A 27 2.74 10.22 -13.77
N ARG A 28 1.88 10.82 -12.94
CA ARG A 28 1.77 12.28 -12.82
C ARG A 28 3.05 12.91 -12.26
N ALA A 29 3.71 12.24 -11.32
CA ALA A 29 4.97 12.70 -10.73
C ALA A 29 6.14 12.58 -11.72
N GLU A 30 6.25 11.45 -12.40
CA GLU A 30 7.33 11.17 -13.36
C GLU A 30 7.18 11.92 -14.69
N TYR A 31 5.94 12.13 -15.15
CA TYR A 31 5.63 12.75 -16.44
C TYR A 31 4.68 13.94 -16.27
N PRO A 32 5.12 15.06 -15.66
CA PRO A 32 4.26 16.18 -15.30
C PRO A 32 3.59 16.86 -16.51
N ALA A 33 4.23 16.81 -17.70
CA ALA A 33 3.72 17.36 -18.95
C ALA A 33 2.79 16.39 -19.72
N SER A 34 2.67 15.14 -19.28
CA SER A 34 1.84 14.14 -19.96
C SER A 34 0.37 14.25 -19.60
N ARG A 35 -0.50 13.94 -20.56
CA ARG A 35 -1.93 13.79 -20.29
C ARG A 35 -2.15 12.43 -19.64
N ILE A 36 -2.94 12.39 -18.57
CA ILE A 36 -3.31 11.16 -17.87
C ILE A 36 -4.83 11.09 -17.85
N THR A 37 -5.39 9.97 -18.25
CA THR A 37 -6.83 9.72 -18.23
C THR A 37 -7.09 8.40 -17.52
N ILE A 38 -7.96 8.42 -16.52
CA ILE A 38 -8.45 7.19 -15.88
C ILE A 38 -9.79 6.87 -16.51
N LEU A 39 -9.92 5.66 -17.04
CA LEU A 39 -11.18 5.11 -17.52
C LEU A 39 -11.56 3.96 -16.59
N ALA A 40 -12.69 4.07 -15.90
CA ALA A 40 -13.14 3.07 -14.95
C ALA A 40 -14.67 3.02 -14.92
N GLU A 41 -15.20 1.84 -14.62
CA GLU A 41 -16.64 1.64 -14.36
C GLU A 41 -17.02 2.14 -12.96
N TYR A 42 -16.14 1.90 -11.97
CA TYR A 42 -16.32 2.30 -10.58
C TYR A 42 -15.20 3.23 -10.14
N PHE A 43 -15.55 4.23 -9.32
CA PHE A 43 -14.64 5.21 -8.73
C PHE A 43 -14.68 5.17 -7.20
N PRO A 44 -13.69 5.78 -6.52
CA PRO A 44 -13.78 5.96 -5.08
C PRO A 44 -15.13 6.58 -4.70
N GLY A 45 -15.82 5.95 -3.73
CA GLY A 45 -17.19 6.32 -3.37
C GLY A 45 -18.19 5.21 -3.70
N ASP A 46 -17.94 4.46 -4.76
CA ASP A 46 -18.78 3.35 -5.18
C ASP A 46 -18.47 2.09 -4.37
N TYR A 47 -19.50 1.26 -4.17
CA TYR A 47 -19.39 -0.08 -3.60
C TYR A 47 -20.02 -1.06 -4.58
N HIS A 48 -19.21 -1.97 -5.11
CA HIS A 48 -19.65 -3.00 -6.05
C HIS A 48 -18.82 -4.26 -5.88
N ILE A 49 -19.39 -5.43 -6.19
CA ILE A 49 -18.67 -6.72 -6.09
C ILE A 49 -17.46 -6.78 -7.02
N ASP A 50 -17.55 -6.11 -8.17
CA ASP A 50 -16.46 -6.00 -9.16
C ASP A 50 -15.46 -4.87 -8.85
N TYR A 51 -15.63 -4.17 -7.72
CA TYR A 51 -14.73 -3.10 -7.27
C TYR A 51 -14.17 -3.42 -5.88
N CYS A 52 -13.00 -4.06 -5.86
CA CYS A 52 -12.42 -4.64 -4.64
C CYS A 52 -11.91 -3.61 -3.62
N SER A 53 -11.34 -2.49 -4.09
CA SER A 53 -10.62 -1.53 -3.22
C SER A 53 -11.39 -1.02 -1.98
N PRO A 54 -12.69 -0.67 -2.04
CA PRO A 54 -13.44 -0.23 -0.85
C PRO A 54 -13.74 -1.35 0.16
N TRP A 55 -13.64 -2.63 -0.21
CA TRP A 55 -13.91 -3.76 0.70
C TRP A 55 -12.72 -4.10 1.62
N ALA A 56 -11.53 -3.61 1.29
CA ALA A 56 -10.36 -3.85 2.12
C ALA A 56 -10.49 -3.10 3.45
N GLY A 57 -10.13 -3.78 4.55
CA GLY A 57 -9.89 -3.12 5.83
C GLY A 57 -8.71 -2.16 5.70
N GLY A 58 -7.56 -2.68 5.26
CA GLY A 58 -6.37 -1.91 4.92
C GLY A 58 -5.36 -1.85 6.07
N ASN A 59 -4.31 -2.65 5.96
CA ASN A 59 -3.11 -2.53 6.79
C ASN A 59 -1.88 -2.82 5.92
N TRP A 60 -0.71 -2.41 6.39
CA TRP A 60 0.54 -2.92 5.84
C TRP A 60 0.98 -4.12 6.69
N CYS A 61 0.91 -5.32 6.14
CA CYS A 61 1.50 -6.52 6.72
C CYS A 61 1.84 -7.42 5.54
N SER A 62 3.11 -7.41 5.16
CA SER A 62 3.57 -8.13 3.97
C SER A 62 3.23 -9.62 4.07
N SER A 63 2.60 -10.13 3.01
CA SER A 63 2.51 -11.58 2.76
C SER A 63 3.56 -12.05 1.75
N ALA A 64 4.40 -11.15 1.25
CA ALA A 64 5.48 -11.48 0.34
C ALA A 64 6.58 -12.27 1.07
N ASN A 65 6.99 -13.38 0.46
CA ASN A 65 8.06 -14.25 0.92
C ASN A 65 8.96 -14.73 -0.23
N ASP A 66 8.91 -14.06 -1.37
CA ASP A 66 9.56 -14.48 -2.61
C ASP A 66 11.05 -14.10 -2.68
N ASN A 67 11.58 -13.38 -1.69
CA ASN A 67 12.92 -12.79 -1.71
C ASN A 67 13.19 -12.00 -3.00
N GLY A 68 12.15 -11.36 -3.53
CA GLY A 68 12.10 -10.93 -4.92
C GLY A 68 11.22 -9.72 -5.14
N LEU A 69 10.45 -9.78 -6.22
CA LEU A 69 9.70 -8.63 -6.72
C LEU A 69 8.61 -8.20 -5.74
N LEU A 70 7.91 -9.14 -5.09
CA LEU A 70 6.81 -8.80 -4.19
C LEU A 70 7.34 -8.14 -2.91
N GLU A 71 8.41 -8.67 -2.32
CA GLU A 71 9.09 -8.01 -1.19
C GLU A 71 9.57 -6.60 -1.56
N SER A 72 10.05 -6.41 -2.80
CA SER A 72 10.47 -5.09 -3.29
C SER A 72 9.31 -4.10 -3.41
N PHE A 73 8.13 -4.55 -3.87
CA PHE A 73 6.93 -3.73 -3.96
C PHE A 73 6.43 -3.33 -2.57
N ASP A 74 6.41 -4.27 -1.64
CA ASP A 74 5.97 -4.02 -0.27
C ASP A 74 6.92 -3.04 0.44
N ARG A 75 8.24 -3.12 0.18
CA ARG A 75 9.23 -2.16 0.70
C ARG A 75 8.98 -0.74 0.21
N VAL A 76 8.84 -0.55 -1.10
CA VAL A 76 8.53 0.76 -1.69
C VAL A 76 7.21 1.30 -1.14
N THR A 77 6.21 0.44 -0.97
CA THR A 77 4.92 0.80 -0.39
C THR A 77 5.06 1.24 1.07
N PHE A 78 5.86 0.53 1.87
CA PHE A 78 6.12 0.89 3.27
C PHE A 78 6.69 2.30 3.38
N ASP A 79 7.74 2.59 2.62
CA ASP A 79 8.41 3.89 2.67
C ASP A 79 7.46 5.01 2.22
N ARG A 80 6.62 4.75 1.21
CA ARG A 80 5.59 5.70 0.78
C ARG A 80 4.53 5.94 1.84
N PHE A 81 4.06 4.89 2.51
CA PHE A 81 3.10 5.02 3.61
C PHE A 81 3.70 5.73 4.82
N ARG A 82 4.99 5.50 5.12
CA ARG A 82 5.73 6.24 6.15
C ARG A 82 5.72 7.74 5.85
N GLU A 83 6.03 8.13 4.63
CA GLU A 83 6.01 9.54 4.21
C GLU A 83 4.60 10.14 4.29
N ILE A 84 3.58 9.43 3.80
CA ILE A 84 2.19 9.92 3.82
C ILE A 84 1.69 10.06 5.26
N ALA A 85 1.94 9.08 6.13
CA ALA A 85 1.51 9.12 7.53
C ALA A 85 2.16 10.27 8.31
N GLN A 86 3.41 10.62 7.98
CA GLN A 86 4.13 11.72 8.62
C GLN A 86 3.67 13.10 8.12
N ASN A 87 3.41 13.23 6.82
CA ASN A 87 3.25 14.54 6.17
C ASN A 87 1.80 14.85 5.75
N THR A 88 0.90 13.88 5.79
CA THR A 88 -0.44 14.00 5.18
C THR A 88 -1.51 13.26 5.98
N PRO A 89 -1.88 13.74 7.17
CA PRO A 89 -2.82 13.07 8.06
C PRO A 89 -4.22 12.89 7.45
N GLU A 90 -4.62 13.75 6.51
CA GLU A 90 -5.90 13.66 5.82
C GLU A 90 -5.97 12.53 4.78
N ALA A 91 -4.84 11.86 4.49
CA ALA A 91 -4.79 10.71 3.58
C ALA A 91 -5.39 9.44 4.18
N GLY A 92 -5.72 9.43 5.47
CA GLY A 92 -6.32 8.26 6.12
C GLY A 92 -5.35 7.12 6.41
N ILE A 93 -4.03 7.33 6.29
CA ILE A 93 -2.99 6.37 6.68
C ILE A 93 -2.42 6.79 8.03
N LYS A 94 -2.33 5.85 8.97
CA LYS A 94 -1.79 6.09 10.31
C LYS A 94 -0.81 5.00 10.73
N SER A 95 0.24 5.39 11.43
CA SER A 95 1.12 4.44 12.13
C SER A 95 0.34 3.69 13.21
N SER A 96 0.62 2.40 13.35
CA SER A 96 -0.03 1.51 14.32
C SER A 96 0.91 0.37 14.67
N SER A 97 0.79 -0.18 15.89
CA SER A 97 1.41 -1.45 16.24
C SER A 97 0.51 -2.62 15.80
N LEU A 98 1.12 -3.77 15.55
CA LEU A 98 0.42 -5.00 15.17
C LEU A 98 0.95 -6.16 16.01
N ARG A 99 0.04 -6.96 16.57
CA ARG A 99 0.36 -8.24 17.21
C ARG A 99 -0.08 -9.37 16.28
N MET A 100 0.86 -10.21 15.88
CA MET A 100 0.64 -11.39 15.05
C MET A 100 0.68 -12.63 15.95
N ILE A 101 -0.31 -13.52 15.83
CA ILE A 101 -0.41 -14.74 16.64
C ILE A 101 -0.73 -15.89 15.67
N PHE A 102 0.01 -16.98 15.80
CA PHE A 102 -0.09 -18.14 14.93
C PHE A 102 -0.32 -19.41 15.75
N ASP A 103 -1.17 -20.30 15.27
CA ASP A 103 -1.42 -21.65 15.81
C ASP A 103 -0.64 -22.74 15.07
N GLN A 104 0.13 -22.37 14.04
CA GLN A 104 1.08 -23.21 13.33
C GLN A 104 2.54 -22.88 13.71
N LYS A 105 3.47 -23.78 13.36
CA LYS A 105 4.91 -23.52 13.56
C LYS A 105 5.38 -22.41 12.63
N ILE A 106 6.46 -21.70 13.02
CA ILE A 106 6.97 -20.56 12.26
C ILE A 106 7.45 -20.96 10.85
N GLU A 107 7.95 -22.18 10.68
CA GLU A 107 8.38 -22.71 9.38
C GLU A 107 7.20 -22.96 8.43
N ASP A 108 6.01 -23.22 9.00
CA ASP A 108 4.78 -23.48 8.26
C ASP A 108 3.92 -22.21 8.09
N ALA A 109 4.24 -21.12 8.79
CA ALA A 109 3.46 -19.87 8.82
C ALA A 109 3.53 -19.01 7.55
N GLU A 110 4.39 -19.37 6.59
CA GLU A 110 4.63 -18.65 5.33
C GLU A 110 5.02 -17.17 5.46
N ILE A 111 5.39 -16.70 6.66
CA ILE A 111 5.84 -15.31 6.92
C ILE A 111 7.34 -15.09 6.68
N LEU A 112 8.11 -16.18 6.58
CA LEU A 112 9.56 -16.11 6.39
C LEU A 112 9.87 -16.10 4.90
N SER A 113 10.75 -15.18 4.49
CA SER A 113 11.25 -15.10 3.12
C SER A 113 11.96 -16.39 2.74
N LYS A 114 11.55 -17.00 1.63
CA LYS A 114 12.03 -18.32 1.17
C LYS A 114 13.53 -18.32 0.85
N GLY A 115 14.08 -17.16 0.50
CA GLY A 115 15.51 -17.02 0.20
C GLY A 115 16.40 -16.83 1.43
N THR A 116 15.86 -16.29 2.53
CA THR A 116 16.66 -15.92 3.70
C THR A 116 16.30 -16.67 4.98
N GLY A 117 15.12 -17.28 5.05
CA GLY A 117 14.57 -17.91 6.25
C GLY A 117 14.25 -16.90 7.37
N LYS A 118 14.11 -15.62 7.03
CA LYS A 118 13.89 -14.52 7.99
C LYS A 118 12.64 -13.73 7.63
N LEU A 119 12.14 -12.97 8.61
CA LEU A 119 11.15 -11.93 8.38
C LEU A 119 11.82 -10.75 7.67
N TRP A 120 11.68 -10.66 6.34
CA TRP A 120 12.48 -9.75 5.51
C TRP A 120 12.28 -8.25 5.83
N TYR A 121 11.12 -7.91 6.40
CA TYR A 121 10.74 -6.54 6.72
C TYR A 121 11.01 -6.15 8.17
N GLU A 122 11.66 -7.00 8.97
CA GLU A 122 11.94 -6.72 10.38
C GLU A 122 12.59 -5.34 10.60
N ASP A 123 13.62 -5.00 9.82
CA ASP A 123 14.28 -3.70 9.93
C ASP A 123 13.38 -2.52 9.52
N LEU A 124 12.44 -2.73 8.58
CA LEU A 124 11.53 -1.67 8.11
C LEU A 124 10.55 -1.23 9.20
N VAL A 125 10.11 -2.18 10.02
CA VAL A 125 9.12 -1.99 11.08
C VAL A 125 9.75 -1.63 12.43
N GLY A 126 11.07 -1.44 12.47
CA GLY A 126 11.82 -1.09 13.68
C GLY A 126 12.12 -2.28 14.60
N GLY A 127 12.24 -3.48 14.02
CA GLY A 127 12.43 -4.73 14.74
C GLY A 127 11.11 -5.43 15.07
N THR A 128 11.20 -6.70 15.47
CA THR A 128 10.06 -7.45 16.01
C THR A 128 10.37 -8.00 17.40
N VAL A 129 9.33 -8.18 18.21
CA VAL A 129 9.47 -8.71 19.58
C VAL A 129 8.66 -10.00 19.68
N ALA A 130 9.33 -11.11 19.96
CA ALA A 130 8.66 -12.38 20.19
C ALA A 130 7.86 -12.35 21.50
N LEU A 131 6.63 -12.88 21.47
CA LEU A 131 5.79 -13.00 22.65
C LEU A 131 6.27 -14.12 23.58
N SER A 132 6.16 -13.90 24.89
CA SER A 132 6.37 -14.95 25.87
C SER A 132 5.19 -15.93 25.90
N LYS A 133 5.41 -17.15 26.44
CA LYS A 133 4.34 -18.17 26.51
C LYS A 133 3.12 -17.72 27.31
N ASP A 134 3.31 -16.87 28.31
CA ASP A 134 2.23 -16.37 29.17
C ASP A 134 1.37 -15.29 28.49
N GLU A 135 1.85 -14.70 27.40
CA GLU A 135 1.11 -13.74 26.58
C GLU A 135 0.34 -14.40 25.43
N LEU A 136 0.62 -15.67 25.17
CA LEU A 136 0.00 -16.41 24.08
C LEU A 136 -1.39 -16.91 24.50
N PRO A 137 -2.43 -16.71 23.67
CA PRO A 137 -3.72 -17.36 23.86
C PRO A 137 -3.60 -18.88 23.83
N ASP A 138 -4.59 -19.56 24.41
CA ASP A 138 -4.69 -21.01 24.32
C ASP A 138 -4.60 -21.49 22.86
N LYS A 139 -3.76 -22.51 22.63
CA LYS A 139 -3.48 -23.15 21.32
C LYS A 139 -2.60 -22.33 20.36
N ALA A 140 -2.21 -21.11 20.71
CA ALA A 140 -1.20 -20.41 19.93
C ALA A 140 0.19 -21.06 20.10
N VAL A 141 0.96 -21.11 19.01
CA VAL A 141 2.30 -21.71 18.96
C VAL A 141 3.38 -20.64 19.11
N PHE A 142 3.22 -19.49 18.44
CA PHE A 142 4.11 -18.35 18.59
C PHE A 142 3.38 -17.03 18.27
N GLY A 143 3.99 -15.92 18.64
CA GLY A 143 3.51 -14.59 18.27
C GLY A 143 4.63 -13.56 18.20
N LEU A 144 4.37 -12.49 17.46
CA LEU A 144 5.29 -11.40 17.21
C LEU A 144 4.57 -10.07 17.37
N ASP A 145 5.13 -9.18 18.17
CA ASP A 145 4.78 -7.77 18.16
C ASP A 145 5.62 -7.03 17.12
N VAL A 146 4.92 -6.29 16.27
CA VAL A 146 5.43 -5.39 15.24
C VAL A 146 5.15 -3.96 15.73
N PRO A 147 6.16 -3.24 16.24
CA PRO A 147 5.95 -1.94 16.88
C PRO A 147 5.44 -0.85 15.94
N SER A 148 5.88 -0.85 14.68
CA SER A 148 5.58 0.23 13.72
C SER A 148 5.20 -0.32 12.35
N THR A 149 3.89 -0.30 12.07
CA THR A 149 3.31 -0.52 10.75
C THR A 149 2.19 0.49 10.48
N PHE A 150 1.31 0.23 9.52
CA PHE A 150 0.24 1.14 9.11
C PHE A 150 -1.13 0.47 9.09
N VAL A 151 -2.14 1.25 9.47
CA VAL A 151 -3.55 1.00 9.14
C VAL A 151 -4.02 2.07 8.17
N ILE A 152 -4.88 1.67 7.23
CA ILE A 152 -5.34 2.52 6.13
C ILE A 152 -6.86 2.58 6.21
N ASN A 153 -7.42 3.77 6.36
CA ASN A 153 -8.83 4.00 6.05
C ASN A 153 -8.97 4.04 4.52
N THR A 154 -9.34 2.92 3.92
CA THR A 154 -9.39 2.74 2.46
C THR A 154 -10.35 3.73 1.80
N GLN A 155 -11.50 4.00 2.40
CA GLN A 155 -12.45 4.99 1.87
C GLN A 155 -11.84 6.39 1.79
N ILE A 156 -11.14 6.83 2.84
CA ILE A 156 -10.47 8.14 2.84
C ILE A 156 -9.29 8.14 1.88
N TYR A 157 -8.45 7.11 1.90
CA TYR A 157 -7.23 7.05 1.08
C TYR A 157 -7.54 7.06 -0.42
N LEU A 158 -8.51 6.27 -0.86
CA LEU A 158 -8.95 6.24 -2.25
C LEU A 158 -9.49 7.59 -2.70
N GLN A 159 -10.32 8.23 -1.88
CA GLN A 159 -10.84 9.58 -2.15
C GLN A 159 -9.73 10.62 -2.19
N TRP A 160 -8.75 10.53 -1.30
CA TRP A 160 -7.62 11.44 -1.21
C TRP A 160 -6.70 11.38 -2.44
N CYS A 161 -6.56 10.21 -3.07
CA CYS A 161 -5.79 10.06 -4.30
C CYS A 161 -6.39 10.86 -5.47
N VAL A 162 -7.72 10.99 -5.54
CA VAL A 162 -8.42 11.55 -6.71
C VAL A 162 -8.07 13.02 -6.97
N PRO A 163 -8.24 13.99 -6.03
CA PRO A 163 -7.94 15.40 -6.29
C PRO A 163 -6.49 15.67 -6.72
N ARG A 164 -5.56 14.83 -6.28
CA ARG A 164 -4.12 14.96 -6.58
C ARG A 164 -3.78 14.64 -8.05
N LEU A 165 -4.71 14.01 -8.78
CA LEU A 165 -4.63 13.82 -10.22
C LEU A 165 -5.17 15.02 -11.01
N PHE A 166 -6.05 15.81 -10.38
CA PHE A 166 -6.82 16.89 -11.01
C PHE A 166 -6.38 18.31 -10.59
N SER A 167 -5.31 18.48 -9.83
CA SER A 167 -4.83 19.80 -9.39
C SER A 167 -4.38 20.75 -10.54
N LYS A 168 -4.59 20.36 -11.81
CA LYS A 168 -4.54 21.24 -12.98
C LYS A 168 -5.69 21.08 -14.02
N LEU A 169 -6.75 20.31 -13.76
CA LEU A 169 -7.81 20.09 -14.76
C LEU A 169 -9.21 20.30 -14.17
N GLY A 170 -9.91 21.30 -14.71
CA GLY A 170 -11.30 21.59 -14.42
C GLY A 170 -12.20 20.38 -14.68
N ARG A 171 -13.19 20.22 -13.79
CA ARG A 171 -14.28 19.24 -13.93
C ARG A 171 -14.93 19.39 -15.31
N LEU A 172 -14.89 18.33 -16.11
CA LEU A 172 -15.97 18.07 -17.08
C LEU A 172 -17.02 17.25 -16.34
N ASN A 173 -18.10 17.92 -15.95
CA ASN A 173 -19.36 17.24 -15.71
C ASN A 173 -19.90 16.84 -17.09
N LEU A 174 -20.24 15.57 -17.27
CA LEU A 174 -21.14 15.14 -18.34
C LEU A 174 -22.56 15.68 -18.06
#